data_AF-A0A1C7AFP4-F1
#
_entry.id   AF-A0A1C7AFP4-F1
#
_cell.length_a   1.000
_cell.length_b   1.000
_cell.length_c   1.000
_cell.angle_alpha   90.00
_cell.angle_beta   90.00
_cell.angle_gamma   90.00
#
_symmetry.space_group_name_H-M   'P 1'
#
loop_
_entity.id
_entity.type
_entity.pdbx_description
1 polymer ?
#
loop_
_entity_poly.entity_id
_entity_poly.type
_entity_poly.pdbx_seq_one_letter_code
_entity_poly.pdbx_strand_id
1 'polypeptide(L)'
;MRLLATLLAVWLALAAVPSSGDSGPASASPWGTARVEETRYPPRKVIYDVVSRDPAVLANVLDRASFVSTLYGADPFDGAIVLVVHGDAIELFANRNHARHRELMARAQSLSVGGIIRFRLCRAAARMRGYGAEDVHGFLTLVPMADAEIIRLQTDEGYAYMR
;
A
#
# COMPACT_ATOMS: atom_id res chain seq x y z
N MET A 1 39.56 54.40 44.04
CA MET A 1 40.98 54.63 44.40
C MET A 1 41.57 53.31 44.87
N ARG A 2 42.76 52.97 44.34
CA ARG A 2 43.66 51.85 44.70
C ARG A 2 43.32 50.50 44.03
N LEU A 3 43.90 50.11 42.88
CA LEU A 3 45.30 49.87 42.43
C LEU A 3 46.02 48.70 43.12
N LEU A 4 46.67 47.89 42.24
CA LEU A 4 47.69 46.82 42.42
C LEU A 4 47.18 45.42 42.81
N ALA A 5 47.66 44.29 42.27
CA ALA A 5 48.81 44.03 41.41
C ALA A 5 48.66 42.71 40.61
N THR A 6 49.39 42.68 39.51
CA THR A 6 49.72 41.60 38.56
C THR A 6 50.04 40.23 39.15
N LEU A 7 49.58 39.16 38.48
CA LEU A 7 50.36 37.92 38.33
C LEU A 7 50.12 37.31 36.94
N LEU A 8 51.24 37.13 36.25
CA LEU A 8 51.46 36.65 34.90
C LEU A 8 51.16 35.15 34.81
N ALA A 9 50.27 34.73 33.92
CA ALA A 9 50.17 33.34 33.49
C ALA A 9 50.01 33.29 31.98
N VAL A 10 51.14 33.13 31.31
CA VAL A 10 51.27 32.78 29.89
C VAL A 10 50.48 31.49 29.66
N TRP A 11 49.36 31.58 28.95
CA TRP A 11 48.64 30.41 28.45
C TRP A 11 48.83 30.31 26.93
N LEU A 12 49.52 29.23 26.58
CA LEU A 12 49.74 28.64 25.27
C LEU A 12 48.60 28.93 24.27
N ALA A 13 48.95 29.56 23.15
CA ALA A 13 48.09 29.64 21.98
C ALA A 13 47.93 28.23 21.36
N LEU A 14 46.85 27.54 21.73
CA LEU A 14 46.39 26.38 20.99
C LEU A 14 45.64 26.92 19.76
N ALA A 15 46.30 26.91 18.61
CA ALA A 15 45.66 27.20 17.33
C ALA A 15 44.52 26.20 17.13
N ALA A 16 43.28 26.65 17.35
CA ALA A 16 42.09 25.94 16.96
C ALA A 16 42.12 25.85 15.42
N VAL A 17 42.57 24.71 14.90
CA VAL A 17 42.35 24.34 13.50
C VAL A 17 40.83 24.27 13.34
N PRO A 18 40.19 25.11 12.51
CA PRO A 18 38.81 24.87 12.16
C PRO A 18 38.79 23.54 11.42
N SER A 19 38.20 22.52 12.05
CA SER A 19 37.76 21.34 11.33
C SER A 19 36.66 21.80 10.42
N SER A 20 37.03 22.15 9.18
CA SER A 20 36.13 22.22 8.06
C SER A 20 35.47 20.85 7.98
N GLY A 21 34.28 20.73 8.56
CA GLY A 21 33.39 19.62 8.30
C GLY A 21 33.16 19.61 6.81
N ASP A 22 33.80 18.66 6.13
CA ASP A 22 33.73 18.46 4.70
C ASP A 22 32.31 17.96 4.38
N SER A 23 31.36 18.89 4.30
CA SER A 23 30.10 18.68 3.60
C SER A 23 30.43 18.65 2.12
N GLY A 24 30.97 17.50 1.67
CA GLY A 24 31.15 17.23 0.25
C GLY A 24 29.86 17.54 -0.50
N PRO A 25 29.93 18.00 -1.76
CA PRO A 25 28.77 18.48 -2.48
C PRO A 25 27.71 17.39 -2.47
N ALA A 26 26.56 17.68 -1.86
CA ALA A 26 25.35 16.92 -2.09
C ALA A 26 25.27 16.74 -3.60
N SER A 27 25.33 15.50 -4.08
CA SER A 27 25.13 15.18 -5.49
C SER A 27 23.78 15.78 -5.86
N ALA A 28 23.82 16.98 -6.42
CA ALA A 28 22.64 17.64 -6.92
C ALA A 28 22.21 16.76 -8.09
N SER A 29 21.09 16.05 -7.91
CA SER A 29 20.41 15.39 -9.02
C SER A 29 20.45 16.33 -10.24
N PRO A 30 20.78 15.85 -11.45
CA PRO A 30 21.00 16.71 -12.61
C PRO A 30 19.77 17.55 -12.99
N TRP A 31 18.61 17.23 -12.41
CA TRP A 31 17.34 17.95 -12.60
C TRP A 31 16.75 18.49 -11.28
N GLY A 32 17.57 18.66 -10.24
CA GLY A 32 17.12 19.12 -8.92
C GLY A 32 16.34 18.05 -8.14
N THR A 33 15.70 18.48 -7.05
CA THR A 33 14.84 17.65 -6.19
C THR A 33 13.36 17.95 -6.45
N ALA A 34 12.50 16.97 -6.18
CA ALA A 34 11.06 17.10 -6.38
C ALA A 34 10.42 18.10 -5.41
N ARG A 35 9.28 18.68 -5.81
CA ARG A 35 8.39 19.43 -4.90
C ARG A 35 7.40 18.49 -4.24
N VAL A 36 7.05 18.77 -2.99
CA VAL A 36 5.99 18.07 -2.26
C VAL A 36 4.68 18.83 -2.48
N GLU A 37 3.63 18.09 -2.85
CA GLU A 37 2.27 18.61 -2.99
C GLU A 37 1.36 17.90 -1.99
N GLU A 38 0.66 18.69 -1.18
CA GLU A 38 -0.25 18.19 -0.15
C GLU A 38 -1.69 18.18 -0.69
N THR A 39 -1.97 17.28 -1.62
CA THR A 39 -3.29 17.16 -2.24
C THR A 39 -4.22 16.30 -1.40
N ARG A 40 -5.38 16.86 -1.03
CA ARG A 40 -6.45 16.10 -0.36
C ARG A 40 -7.34 15.43 -1.40
N TYR A 41 -7.41 14.10 -1.35
CA TYR A 41 -8.26 13.32 -2.23
C TYR A 41 -9.61 13.01 -1.55
N PRO A 42 -10.76 13.34 -2.18
CA PRO A 42 -12.05 12.90 -1.66
C PRO A 42 -12.20 11.38 -1.82
N PRO A 43 -12.95 10.70 -0.93
CA PRO A 43 -13.29 9.29 -1.09
C PRO A 43 -13.89 8.96 -2.45
N ARG A 44 -13.48 7.82 -3.01
CA ARG A 44 -13.95 7.30 -4.30
C ARG A 44 -14.24 5.80 -4.19
N LYS A 45 -14.97 5.32 -5.20
CA LYS A 45 -15.17 3.91 -5.46
C LYS A 45 -14.10 3.41 -6.43
N VAL A 46 -13.40 2.33 -6.10
CA VAL A 46 -12.22 1.85 -6.82
C VAL A 46 -12.27 0.33 -7.01
N ILE A 47 -11.91 -0.14 -8.19
CA ILE A 47 -11.69 -1.55 -8.52
C ILE A 47 -10.20 -1.79 -8.67
N TYR A 48 -9.69 -2.86 -8.07
CA TYR A 48 -8.40 -3.44 -8.41
C TYR A 48 -8.62 -4.76 -9.16
N ASP A 49 -8.11 -4.83 -10.40
CA ASP A 49 -8.09 -6.02 -11.24
C ASP A 49 -6.93 -6.96 -10.84
N VAL A 50 -7.24 -8.05 -10.14
CA VAL A 50 -6.23 -8.95 -9.56
C VAL A 50 -6.17 -10.25 -10.34
N VAL A 51 -5.11 -10.40 -11.16
CA VAL A 51 -4.93 -11.55 -12.06
C VAL A 51 -3.67 -12.39 -11.82
N SER A 52 -2.66 -11.84 -11.14
CA SER A 52 -1.36 -12.49 -10.97
C SER A 52 -1.35 -13.57 -9.89
N ARG A 53 -0.71 -14.71 -10.16
CA ARG A 53 -0.35 -15.75 -9.15
C ARG A 53 0.87 -15.39 -8.30
N ASP A 54 1.53 -14.28 -8.57
CA ASP A 54 2.69 -13.87 -7.77
C ASP A 54 2.23 -13.26 -6.43
N PRO A 55 2.58 -13.87 -5.28
CA PRO A 55 2.20 -13.35 -3.98
C PRO A 55 2.77 -11.95 -3.70
N ALA A 56 3.92 -11.57 -4.28
CA ALA A 56 4.49 -10.23 -4.13
C ALA A 56 3.63 -9.18 -4.85
N VAL A 57 3.07 -9.52 -6.00
CA VAL A 57 2.12 -8.65 -6.72
C VAL A 57 0.85 -8.45 -5.90
N LEU A 58 0.28 -9.52 -5.34
CA LEU A 58 -0.88 -9.40 -4.46
C LEU A 58 -0.55 -8.57 -3.21
N ALA A 59 0.60 -8.76 -2.59
CA ALA A 59 1.04 -7.96 -1.43
C ALA A 59 1.06 -6.46 -1.76
N ASN A 60 1.62 -6.08 -2.92
CA ASN A 60 1.64 -4.69 -3.38
C ASN A 60 0.23 -4.13 -3.64
N VAL A 61 -0.68 -4.92 -4.22
CA VAL A 61 -2.08 -4.51 -4.38
C VAL A 61 -2.74 -4.27 -3.02
N LEU A 62 -2.50 -5.13 -2.03
CA LEU A 62 -3.02 -4.94 -0.67
C LEU A 62 -2.41 -3.70 0.01
N ASP A 63 -1.13 -3.39 -0.20
CA ASP A 63 -0.50 -2.15 0.26
C ASP A 63 -1.21 -0.92 -0.30
N ARG A 64 -1.40 -0.90 -1.62
CA ARG A 64 -2.06 0.21 -2.33
C ARG A 64 -3.51 0.37 -1.87
N ALA A 65 -4.28 -0.71 -1.82
CA ALA A 65 -5.67 -0.68 -1.36
C ALA A 65 -5.78 -0.19 0.09
N SER A 66 -4.91 -0.67 0.98
CA SER A 66 -4.86 -0.21 2.37
C SER A 66 -4.53 1.27 2.47
N PHE A 67 -3.57 1.76 1.68
CA PHE A 67 -3.17 3.16 1.69
C PHE A 67 -4.28 4.08 1.17
N VAL A 68 -4.93 3.71 0.06
CA VAL A 68 -6.10 4.43 -0.48
C VAL A 68 -7.24 4.46 0.54
N SER A 69 -7.51 3.34 1.21
CA SER A 69 -8.48 3.28 2.31
C SER A 69 -8.16 4.29 3.41
N THR A 70 -6.91 4.38 3.85
CA THR A 70 -6.48 5.36 4.86
C THR A 70 -6.65 6.80 4.39
N LEU A 71 -6.31 7.11 3.13
CA LEU A 71 -6.52 8.45 2.57
C LEU A 71 -8.01 8.84 2.52
N TYR A 72 -8.90 7.86 2.39
CA TYR A 72 -10.35 8.04 2.42
C TYR A 72 -10.94 8.02 3.84
N GLY A 73 -10.09 8.03 4.88
CA GLY A 73 -10.53 8.00 6.27
C GLY A 73 -11.02 6.63 6.75
N ALA A 74 -10.84 5.58 5.94
CA ALA A 74 -11.29 4.21 6.20
C ALA A 74 -12.80 4.09 6.52
N ASP A 75 -13.61 4.99 5.97
CA ASP A 75 -15.06 5.00 6.15
C ASP A 75 -15.76 4.15 5.06
N PRO A 76 -16.45 3.05 5.42
CA PRO A 76 -17.16 2.20 4.47
C PRO A 76 -18.42 2.85 3.86
N PHE A 77 -18.87 4.00 4.37
CA PHE A 77 -20.04 4.73 3.86
C PHE A 77 -19.67 5.79 2.81
N ASP A 78 -18.44 6.34 2.88
CA ASP A 78 -17.98 7.41 1.99
C ASP A 78 -17.18 6.89 0.78
N GLY A 79 -16.60 5.70 0.86
CA GLY A 79 -15.78 5.10 -0.19
C GLY A 79 -15.97 3.59 -0.34
N ALA A 80 -15.41 3.02 -1.40
CA ALA A 80 -15.40 1.58 -1.59
C ALA A 80 -14.20 1.13 -2.40
N ILE A 81 -13.58 0.02 -2.00
CA ILE A 81 -12.46 -0.58 -2.72
C ILE A 81 -12.82 -2.05 -2.95
N VAL A 82 -12.87 -2.47 -4.21
CA VAL A 82 -13.21 -3.84 -4.59
C VAL A 82 -12.03 -4.48 -5.31
N LEU A 83 -11.46 -5.52 -4.71
CA LEU A 83 -10.47 -6.37 -5.37
C LEU A 83 -11.24 -7.45 -6.13
N VAL A 84 -11.22 -7.39 -7.46
CA VAL A 84 -11.82 -8.40 -8.32
C VAL A 84 -10.74 -9.42 -8.67
N VAL A 85 -10.85 -10.61 -8.08
CA VAL A 85 -9.89 -11.70 -8.20
C VAL A 85 -10.31 -12.66 -9.30
N HIS A 86 -9.44 -12.88 -10.27
CA HIS A 86 -9.64 -13.87 -11.33
C HIS A 86 -8.32 -14.33 -11.94
N GLY A 87 -8.39 -15.07 -13.05
CA GLY A 87 -7.21 -15.64 -13.70
C GLY A 87 -6.39 -16.53 -12.77
N ASP A 88 -5.08 -16.32 -12.79
CA ASP A 88 -4.11 -17.10 -12.02
C ASP A 88 -4.12 -16.74 -10.52
N ALA A 89 -4.57 -15.53 -10.16
CA ALA A 89 -4.64 -15.08 -8.77
C ALA A 89 -5.53 -15.95 -7.88
N ILE A 90 -6.51 -16.66 -8.46
CA ILE A 90 -7.42 -17.55 -7.73
C ILE A 90 -6.66 -18.58 -6.88
N GLU A 91 -5.52 -19.08 -7.36
CA GLU A 91 -4.73 -20.06 -6.62
C GLU A 91 -4.22 -19.54 -5.27
N LEU A 92 -3.94 -18.24 -5.15
CA LEU A 92 -3.49 -17.63 -3.90
C LEU A 92 -4.56 -17.69 -2.80
N PHE A 93 -5.83 -17.72 -3.20
CA PHE A 93 -7.00 -17.67 -2.30
C PHE A 93 -7.63 -19.04 -2.01
N ALA A 94 -7.09 -20.11 -2.60
CA ALA A 94 -7.59 -21.46 -2.37
C ALA A 94 -7.19 -21.96 -0.96
N ASN A 95 -8.15 -22.54 -0.22
CA ASN A 95 -7.98 -23.07 1.13
C ASN A 95 -6.82 -24.07 1.22
N ARG A 96 -6.63 -24.91 0.20
CA ARG A 96 -5.52 -25.86 0.11
C ARG A 96 -4.12 -25.21 0.12
N ASN A 97 -4.02 -23.95 -0.30
CA ASN A 97 -2.78 -23.19 -0.35
C ASN A 97 -2.59 -22.27 0.87
N HIS A 98 -3.54 -22.27 1.81
CA HIS A 98 -3.53 -21.37 2.96
C HIS A 98 -2.25 -21.48 3.80
N ALA A 99 -1.74 -22.70 4.04
CA ALA A 99 -0.51 -22.89 4.80
C ALA A 99 0.69 -22.16 4.16
N ARG A 100 0.74 -22.11 2.82
CA ARG A 100 1.79 -21.42 2.05
C ARG A 100 1.63 -19.90 2.04
N HIS A 101 0.39 -19.40 2.07
CA HIS A 101 0.06 -17.97 1.95
C HIS A 101 -0.56 -17.38 3.22
N ARG A 102 -0.32 -17.99 4.39
CA ARG A 102 -1.02 -17.69 5.64
C ARG A 102 -0.99 -16.21 6.00
N GLU A 103 0.19 -15.58 5.96
CA GLU A 103 0.33 -14.15 6.31
C GLU A 103 -0.36 -13.24 5.31
N LEU A 104 -0.25 -13.55 4.02
CA LEU A 104 -0.89 -12.79 2.95
C LEU A 104 -2.42 -12.87 3.03
N MET A 105 -2.95 -14.06 3.31
CA MET A 105 -4.39 -14.27 3.48
C MET A 105 -4.93 -13.68 4.78
N ALA A 106 -4.16 -13.77 5.88
CA ALA A 106 -4.51 -13.09 7.13
C ALA A 106 -4.59 -11.56 6.92
N ARG A 107 -3.68 -11.00 6.14
CA ARG A 107 -3.73 -9.58 5.77
C ARG A 107 -4.93 -9.24 4.89
N ALA A 108 -5.20 -10.02 3.85
CA ALA A 108 -6.36 -9.82 2.99
C ALA A 108 -7.67 -9.89 3.79
N GLN A 109 -7.81 -10.89 4.67
CA GLN A 109 -8.95 -11.03 5.56
C GLN A 109 -9.08 -9.83 6.51
N SER A 110 -7.99 -9.41 7.15
CA SER A 110 -7.98 -8.26 8.07
C SER A 110 -8.48 -6.98 7.39
N LEU A 111 -8.01 -6.71 6.16
CA LEU A 111 -8.44 -5.55 5.38
C LEU A 111 -9.94 -5.58 5.04
N SER A 112 -10.55 -6.77 4.95
CA SER A 112 -11.98 -6.90 4.67
C SER A 112 -12.89 -6.57 5.85
N VAL A 113 -12.39 -6.65 7.09
CA VAL A 113 -13.21 -6.54 8.31
C VAL A 113 -13.90 -5.17 8.42
N GLY A 114 -13.24 -4.10 7.99
CA GLY A 114 -13.77 -2.73 8.04
C GLY A 114 -14.84 -2.42 6.99
N GLY A 115 -15.12 -3.33 6.06
CA GLY A 115 -16.20 -3.19 5.05
C GLY A 115 -15.88 -2.26 3.86
N ILE A 116 -14.89 -1.38 3.98
CA ILE A 116 -14.45 -0.51 2.88
C ILE A 116 -13.74 -1.29 1.77
N ILE A 117 -12.92 -2.29 2.13
CA ILE A 117 -12.25 -3.18 1.17
C ILE A 117 -13.04 -4.48 1.08
N ARG A 118 -13.42 -4.88 -0.14
CA ARG A 118 -14.18 -6.10 -0.43
C ARG A 118 -13.47 -6.93 -1.48
N PHE A 119 -13.58 -8.24 -1.39
CA PHE A 119 -12.98 -9.16 -2.34
C PHE A 119 -14.08 -9.91 -3.11
N ARG A 120 -14.02 -9.86 -4.44
CA ARG A 120 -14.97 -10.53 -5.33
C ARG A 120 -14.22 -11.49 -6.24
N LEU A 121 -14.50 -12.79 -6.14
CA LEU A 121 -13.77 -13.83 -6.87
C LEU A 121 -14.62 -14.38 -8.02
N CYS A 122 -14.01 -14.52 -9.20
CA CYS A 122 -14.68 -15.03 -10.39
C CYS A 122 -15.02 -16.53 -10.27
N ARG A 123 -16.30 -16.85 -10.08
CA ARG A 123 -16.80 -18.23 -9.99
C ARG A 123 -16.56 -19.03 -11.27
N ALA A 124 -16.75 -18.42 -12.44
CA ALA A 124 -16.50 -19.10 -13.71
C ALA A 124 -15.04 -19.56 -13.84
N ALA A 125 -14.08 -18.68 -13.54
CA ALA A 125 -12.65 -19.00 -13.60
C ALA A 125 -12.22 -19.97 -12.49
N ALA A 126 -12.82 -19.89 -11.30
CA ALA A 126 -12.59 -20.84 -10.22
C ALA A 126 -13.01 -22.26 -10.62
N ARG A 127 -14.22 -22.40 -11.20
CA ARG A 127 -14.73 -23.70 -11.66
C ARG A 127 -13.87 -24.33 -12.75
N MET A 128 -13.37 -23.53 -13.70
CA MET A 128 -12.44 -24.03 -14.73
C MET A 128 -11.12 -24.57 -14.15
N ARG A 129 -10.76 -24.14 -12.94
CA ARG A 129 -9.59 -24.62 -12.18
C ARG A 129 -9.93 -25.70 -11.16
N GLY A 130 -11.18 -26.17 -11.12
CA GLY A 130 -11.64 -27.20 -10.19
C GLY A 130 -11.89 -26.71 -8.77
N TYR A 131 -12.11 -25.40 -8.56
CA TYR A 131 -12.47 -24.84 -7.26
C TYR A 131 -13.97 -24.55 -7.15
N GLY A 132 -14.57 -24.97 -6.04
CA GLY A 132 -15.89 -24.60 -5.56
C GLY A 132 -15.87 -23.43 -4.56
N ALA A 133 -17.04 -23.14 -3.97
CA ALA A 133 -17.15 -22.10 -2.94
C ALA A 133 -16.50 -22.54 -1.62
N GLU A 134 -16.58 -23.85 -1.33
CA GLU A 134 -15.97 -24.55 -0.20
C GLU A 134 -14.43 -24.57 -0.26
N ASP A 135 -13.85 -24.34 -1.44
CA ASP A 135 -12.40 -24.41 -1.65
C ASP A 135 -11.68 -23.08 -1.49
N VAL A 136 -12.40 -21.98 -1.22
CA VAL A 136 -11.83 -20.64 -1.06
C VAL A 136 -12.20 -20.03 0.28
N HIS A 137 -11.50 -18.95 0.66
CA HIS A 137 -11.72 -18.29 1.94
C HIS A 137 -13.08 -17.58 2.05
N GLY A 138 -13.69 -17.64 3.24
CA GLY A 138 -15.04 -17.11 3.48
C GLY A 138 -15.18 -15.58 3.43
N PHE A 139 -14.09 -14.82 3.41
CA PHE A 139 -14.15 -13.36 3.21
C PHE A 139 -14.32 -12.96 1.74
N LEU A 140 -14.29 -13.94 0.82
CA LEU A 140 -14.51 -13.73 -0.60
C LEU A 140 -16.00 -13.84 -0.94
N THR A 141 -16.48 -12.94 -1.80
CA THR A 141 -17.78 -13.12 -2.46
C THR A 141 -17.58 -13.68 -3.86
N LEU A 142 -18.12 -14.88 -4.13
CA LEU A 142 -18.07 -15.44 -5.48
C LEU A 142 -19.06 -14.71 -6.39
N VAL A 143 -18.55 -14.04 -7.42
CA VAL A 143 -19.36 -13.42 -8.48
C VAL A 143 -19.43 -14.33 -9.71
N PRO A 144 -20.50 -14.26 -10.53
CA PRO A 144 -20.62 -15.14 -11.69
C PRO A 144 -19.41 -15.08 -12.64
N MET A 145 -18.92 -13.87 -12.95
CA MET A 145 -17.78 -13.62 -13.85
C MET A 145 -17.11 -12.29 -13.47
N ALA A 146 -15.78 -12.25 -13.43
CA ALA A 146 -15.02 -11.03 -13.09
C ALA A 146 -15.22 -9.91 -14.12
N ASP A 147 -15.09 -10.18 -15.41
CA ASP A 147 -15.21 -9.13 -16.45
C ASP A 147 -16.58 -8.45 -16.41
N ALA A 148 -17.65 -9.24 -16.30
CA ALA A 148 -19.01 -8.71 -16.14
C ALA A 148 -19.17 -7.91 -14.83
N GLU A 149 -18.55 -8.36 -13.74
CA GLU A 149 -18.57 -7.63 -12.47
C GLU A 149 -17.80 -6.30 -12.55
N ILE A 150 -16.65 -6.28 -13.22
CA ILE A 150 -15.86 -5.06 -13.47
C ILE A 150 -16.63 -4.08 -14.33
N ILE A 151 -17.30 -4.55 -15.40
CA ILE A 151 -18.17 -3.70 -16.23
C ILE A 151 -19.29 -3.11 -15.37
N ARG A 152 -20.05 -3.94 -14.66
CA ARG A 152 -21.16 -3.53 -13.78
C ARG A 152 -20.72 -2.49 -12.74
N LEU A 153 -19.59 -2.73 -12.07
CA LEU A 153 -19.05 -1.80 -11.07
C LEU A 153 -18.65 -0.46 -11.71
N GLN A 154 -18.04 -0.46 -12.89
CA GLN A 154 -17.66 0.78 -13.58
C GLN A 154 -18.89 1.54 -14.10
N THR A 155 -19.77 0.87 -14.84
CA THR A 155 -20.86 1.51 -15.59
C THR A 155 -22.04 1.86 -14.73
N ASP A 156 -22.42 0.98 -13.81
CA ASP A 156 -23.68 1.10 -13.07
C ASP A 156 -23.45 1.74 -11.70
N GLU A 157 -22.27 1.53 -11.11
CA GLU A 157 -21.96 2.02 -9.76
C GLU A 157 -20.87 3.12 -9.71
N GLY A 158 -20.26 3.45 -10.85
CA GLY A 158 -19.31 4.56 -10.99
C GLY A 158 -17.93 4.31 -10.35
N TYR A 159 -17.45 3.06 -10.33
CA TYR A 159 -16.12 2.74 -9.81
C TYR A 159 -15.02 3.11 -10.81
N ALA A 160 -13.91 3.64 -10.31
CA ALA A 160 -12.69 3.82 -11.08
C ALA A 160 -11.90 2.50 -11.17
N TYR A 161 -11.29 2.22 -12.32
CA TYR A 161 -10.55 0.99 -12.56
C TYR A 161 -9.04 1.16 -12.33
N MET A 162 -8.43 0.17 -11.66
CA MET A 162 -6.99 0.07 -11.40
C MET A 162 -6.51 -1.35 -11.64
N ARG A 163 -5.23 -1.49 -12.02
CA ARG A 163 -4.53 -2.76 -12.18
C ARG A 163 -3.20 -2.73 -11.41
#